data_AF-A0A7U9SQH2-F1
#
_entry.id   AF-A0A7U9SQH2-F1
#
_cell.length_a   1.000
_cell.length_b   1.000
_cell.length_c   1.000
_cell.angle_alpha   90.00
_cell.angle_beta   90.00
_cell.angle_gamma   90.00
#
_symmetry.space_group_name_H-M   'P 1'
#
loop_
_entity.id
_entity.type
_entity.pdbx_description
1 polymer ?
#
loop_
_entity_poly.entity_id
_entity_poly.type
_entity_poly.pdbx_seq_one_letter_code
_entity_poly.pdbx_strand_id
1 'polypeptide(L)' 'MAIKGAKTIAEYAVRRWLADQNFAMEYFTFSMDGNKGILADANNDTLTLVYDPVTKLVYEERG' A
#
# COMPACT_ATOMS: atom_id res chain seq x y z
N MET A 1 -15.41 0.63 1.93
CA MET A 1 -15.04 1.15 3.26
C MET A 1 -14.23 2.43 3.07
N ALA A 2 -14.55 3.52 3.77
CA ALA A 2 -13.72 4.72 3.73
C ALA A 2 -12.43 4.46 4.53
N ILE A 3 -11.28 4.54 3.86
CA ILE A 3 -9.98 4.37 4.49
C ILE A 3 -9.71 5.62 5.34
N LYS A 4 -10.07 5.54 6.61
CA LYS A 4 -9.86 6.62 7.58
C LYS A 4 -8.37 6.66 7.96
N GLY A 5 -7.81 7.86 8.07
CA GLY A 5 -6.43 8.09 8.51
C GLY A 5 -5.37 8.06 7.40
N ALA A 6 -5.77 8.18 6.12
CA ALA A 6 -4.83 8.44 5.04
C ALA A 6 -4.41 9.93 5.04
N LYS A 7 -3.12 10.23 5.15
CA LYS A 7 -2.57 11.59 5.14
C LYS A 7 -2.35 12.14 3.74
N THR A 8 -2.19 11.25 2.75
CA THR A 8 -1.90 11.60 1.35
C THR A 8 -2.75 10.78 0.39
N ILE A 9 -2.90 11.27 -0.84
CA ILE A 9 -3.59 10.57 -1.94
C ILE A 9 -2.90 9.23 -2.23
N ALA A 10 -1.57 9.22 -2.18
CA ALA A 10 -0.77 8.02 -2.37
C ALA A 10 -1.10 6.97 -1.29
N GLU A 11 -1.19 7.38 -0.01
CA GLU A 11 -1.54 6.47 1.08
C GLU A 11 -2.96 5.90 0.91
N TYR A 12 -3.91 6.75 0.53
CA TYR A 12 -5.27 6.32 0.28
C TYR A 12 -5.34 5.32 -0.89
N ALA A 13 -4.64 5.61 -1.99
CA ALA A 13 -4.62 4.75 -3.16
C ALA A 13 -4.00 3.39 -2.86
N VAL A 14 -2.87 3.37 -2.16
CA VAL A 14 -2.19 2.12 -1.77
C VAL A 14 -3.05 1.28 -0.83
N ARG A 15 -3.61 1.89 0.22
CA ARG A 15 -4.51 1.17 1.14
C ARG A 15 -5.77 0.67 0.43
N ARG A 16 -6.27 1.41 -0.57
CA ARG A 16 -7.42 0.98 -1.39
C ARG A 16 -7.06 -0.22 -2.25
N TRP A 17 -5.89 -0.19 -2.87
CA TRP A 17 -5.38 -1.31 -3.66
C TRP A 17 -5.24 -2.57 -2.79
N LEU A 18 -4.66 -2.45 -1.60
CA LEU A 18 -4.55 -3.58 -0.65
C LEU A 18 -5.92 -4.16 -0.27
N ALA A 19 -6.90 -3.30 0.01
CA ALA A 19 -8.26 -3.73 0.31
C ALA A 19 -8.95 -4.42 -0.88
N ASP A 20 -8.71 -3.94 -2.09
CA ASP A 20 -9.22 -4.53 -3.34
C ASP A 20 -8.64 -5.93 -3.59
N GLN A 21 -7.34 -6.10 -3.30
CA GLN A 21 -6.65 -7.39 -3.36
C GLN A 21 -6.92 -8.31 -2.17
N ASN A 22 -7.86 -7.95 -1.28
CA ASN A 22 -8.27 -8.75 -0.12
C ASN A 22 -7.15 -9.01 0.91
N PHE A 23 -6.18 -8.10 1.03
CA PHE A 23 -5.15 -8.23 2.05
C PHE A 23 -5.74 -7.98 3.45
N ALA A 24 -5.60 -8.98 4.32
CA ALA A 24 -5.94 -8.86 5.73
C ALA A 24 -4.85 -8.08 6.48
N MET A 25 -4.95 -6.74 6.44
CA MET A 25 -3.97 -5.80 7.01
C MET A 25 -3.61 -6.05 8.49
N GLU A 26 -4.41 -6.82 9.23
CA GLU A 26 -4.11 -7.20 10.62
C GLU A 26 -2.87 -8.09 10.77
N TYR A 27 -2.49 -8.82 9.70
CA TYR A 27 -1.32 -9.70 9.69
C TYR A 27 -0.06 -9.03 9.14
N PHE A 28 -0.17 -7.82 8.63
CA PHE A 28 0.90 -7.15 7.92
C PHE A 28 1.26 -5.82 8.57
N THR A 29 2.55 -5.50 8.58
CA THR A 29 3.02 -4.17 8.95
C THR A 29 3.07 -3.31 7.71
N PHE A 30 2.21 -2.28 7.67
CA PHE A 30 2.19 -1.31 6.58
C PHE A 30 2.92 -0.02 6.98
N SER A 31 3.90 0.36 6.17
CA SER A 31 4.63 1.62 6.28
C SER A 31 4.56 2.39 4.97
N MET A 32 4.60 3.71 5.04
CA MET A 32 4.60 4.56 3.85
C MET A 32 5.85 5.45 3.81
N ASP A 33 6.53 5.46 2.67
CA ASP A 33 7.68 6.31 2.37
C ASP A 33 7.38 7.12 1.09
N GLY A 34 6.93 8.37 1.28
CA GLY A 34 6.53 9.25 0.18
C GLY A 34 5.38 8.68 -0.67
N ASN A 35 5.70 8.20 -1.86
CA ASN A 35 4.76 7.56 -2.79
C ASN A 35 4.87 6.02 -2.80
N LYS A 36 5.72 5.44 -1.96
CA LYS A 36 5.89 3.99 -1.82
C LYS A 36 5.22 3.50 -0.54
N GLY A 37 4.37 2.49 -0.65
CA GLY A 37 3.86 1.73 0.48
C GLY A 37 4.60 0.42 0.60
N ILE A 38 5.19 0.15 1.75
CA ILE A 38 5.94 -1.07 2.04
C ILE A 38 5.09 -1.90 3.00
N LEU A 39 4.73 -3.09 2.56
CA LEU A 39 4.03 -4.08 3.35
C LEU A 39 5.03 -5.16 3.76
N ALA A 40 5.14 -5.47 5.05
CA ALA A 40 5.97 -6.55 5.55
C ALA A 40 5.08 -7.58 6.27
N ASP A 41 5.25 -8.86 5.97
CA ASP A 41 4.57 -9.95 6.67
C ASP A 41 5.43 -10.49 7.84
N ALA A 42 4.88 -11.44 8.59
CA ALA A 42 5.55 -12.07 9.72
C ALA A 42 6.79 -12.89 9.33
N ASN A 43 6.88 -13.36 8.07
CA ASN A 43 8.01 -14.13 7.55
C ASN A 43 9.13 -13.26 6.98
N ASN A 44 9.05 -11.93 7.11
CA ASN A 44 9.99 -10.97 6.54
C ASN A 44 9.92 -10.84 5.01
N ASP A 45 8.92 -11.41 4.36
CA ASP A 45 8.60 -11.09 2.98
C ASP A 45 8.03 -9.66 2.93
N THR A 46 8.47 -8.94 1.90
CA THR A 46 8.09 -7.54 1.70
C THR A 46 7.45 -7.35 0.34
N LEU A 47 6.32 -6.66 0.34
CA LEU A 47 5.63 -6.21 -0.86
C LEU A 47 5.73 -4.69 -0.92
N THR A 48 6.43 -4.19 -1.92
CA THR A 48 6.54 -2.75 -2.19
C THR A 48 5.51 -2.36 -3.24
N LEU A 49 4.66 -1.40 -2.88
CA LEU A 49 3.64 -0.79 -3.73
C LEU A 49 4.05 0.64 -4.04
N VAL A 50 3.95 1.05 -5.30
CA VAL A 50 4.29 2.41 -5.71
C VAL A 50 3.05 3.07 -6.28
N TYR A 51 2.71 4.23 -5.73
CA TYR A 51 1.70 5.11 -6.31
C TYR A 51 2.35 6.00 -7.36
N ASP A 52 1.81 5.94 -8.57
CA ASP A 52 2.18 6.84 -9.65
C ASP A 52 1.16 7.99 -9.75
N PRO A 53 1.55 9.24 -9.45
CA PRO A 53 0.64 10.37 -9.44
C PRO A 53 0.16 10.79 -10.83
N VAL A 54 0.89 10.42 -11.89
CA VAL A 54 0.59 10.80 -13.28
C VAL A 54 -0.59 9.98 -13.80
N THR A 55 -0.51 8.66 -13.62
CA THR A 55 -1.53 7.68 -14.01
C THR A 55 -2.59 7.48 -12.93
N LYS A 56 -2.31 7.91 -11.69
CA LYS A 56 -3.14 7.69 -10.50
C LYS A 56 -3.35 6.21 -10.18
N LEU A 57 -2.40 5.36 -10.59
CA LEU A 57 -2.42 3.92 -10.37
C LEU A 57 -1.42 3.52 -9.29
N VAL A 58 -1.71 2.37 -8.69
CA VAL A 58 -0.79 1.70 -7.76
C VAL A 58 -0.35 0.40 -8.42
N TYR A 59 0.94 0.12 -8.39
CA TYR A 59 1.52 -1.13 -8.87
C TYR A 59 2.52 -1.70 -7.88
N GLU A 60 2.74 -3.00 -7.97
CA GLU A 60 3.80 -3.69 -7.24
C GLU A 60 5.17 -3.42 -7.89
N GLU A 61 6.13 -2.93 -7.11
CA GLU A 61 7.52 -2.79 -7.52
C GLU A 61 8.22 -4.13 -7.26
N ARG A 62 8.31 -4.97 -8.30
CA ARG A 62 9.15 -6.17 -8.26
C ARG A 62 10.59 -5.76 -8.54
N GLY A 63 11.44 -5.92 -7.53
CA GLY A 63 12.90 -5.82 -7.66
C GLY A 63 13.48 -6.97 -8.49
#